data_AF-A0AAV6J3U8-F1
#
_entry.id   AF-A0AAV6J3U8-F1
#
_cell.length_a   1.000
_cell.length_b   1.000
_cell.length_c   1.000
_cell.angle_alpha   90.00
_cell.angle_beta   90.00
_cell.angle_gamma   90.00
#
_symmetry.space_group_name_H-M   'P 1'
#
loop_
_entity.id
_entity.type
_entity.pdbx_description
1 polymer ?
#
loop_
_entity_poly.entity_id
_entity_poly.type
_entity_poly.pdbx_seq_one_letter_code
_entity_poly.pdbx_strand_id
1 'polypeptide(L)'
;MHYLKSSLVGHPWIKNNNDEKVPLDILIVKLMKAYMRSSALRKAALQAVAKTLTVDELFYLKEQFTLLEPTESGTISLDNIKAALTIYATDAMKESRVLEFLASLNRLQNRQMDFEEFCAAALSVHQLESRDRWEQRARCAYELFEKNGNRAIVIEELASELGVGPSVPVHAVLHDWIRHTDGKLSFLGFVKLLRGASSRSLAKAR
;
A
#
# COMPACT_ATOMS: atom_id res chain seq x y z
N MET A 1 15.01 -36.31 -20.78
CA MET A 1 14.30 -35.01 -20.76
C MET A 1 12.90 -35.22 -20.20
N HIS A 2 12.69 -35.06 -18.90
CA HIS A 2 11.35 -34.91 -18.33
C HIS A 2 11.50 -34.22 -16.97
N TYR A 3 11.27 -32.91 -16.93
CA TYR A 3 11.04 -32.17 -15.69
C TYR A 3 9.83 -31.27 -15.88
N LEU A 4 8.74 -31.69 -15.23
CA LEU A 4 7.74 -30.90 -14.52
C LEU A 4 7.34 -29.57 -15.16
N LYS A 5 6.17 -29.59 -15.82
CA LYS A 5 5.22 -28.47 -15.82
C LYS A 5 4.90 -28.14 -14.37
N SER A 6 5.67 -27.24 -13.75
CA SER A 6 5.31 -26.65 -12.48
C SER A 6 4.08 -25.78 -12.72
N SER A 7 2.98 -26.18 -12.09
CA SER A 7 1.66 -25.60 -12.20
C SER A 7 1.65 -24.10 -11.95
N LEU A 8 1.25 -23.36 -12.99
CA LEU A 8 0.91 -21.94 -13.01
C LEU A 8 -0.45 -21.68 -12.32
N VAL A 9 -0.64 -22.23 -11.11
CA VAL A 9 -1.95 -22.28 -10.42
C VAL A 9 -1.75 -21.91 -8.96
N GLY A 10 -1.41 -20.65 -8.70
CA GLY A 10 -1.16 -20.13 -7.36
C GLY A 10 -2.01 -18.93 -6.96
N HIS A 11 -2.88 -18.45 -7.84
CA HIS A 11 -3.74 -17.31 -7.55
C HIS A 11 -5.19 -17.65 -7.94
N PRO A 12 -6.19 -17.48 -7.04
CA PRO A 12 -7.57 -17.93 -7.27
C PRO A 12 -8.26 -17.41 -8.54
N TRP A 13 -7.73 -16.36 -9.18
CA TRP A 13 -8.33 -15.69 -10.34
C TRP A 13 -7.98 -16.32 -11.71
N ILE A 14 -7.00 -17.23 -11.78
CA ILE A 14 -6.62 -17.91 -13.05
C ILE A 14 -7.47 -19.19 -13.24
N LYS A 15 -8.79 -19.08 -13.06
CA LYS A 15 -9.73 -20.15 -13.43
C LYS A 15 -11.00 -19.59 -14.05
N ASN A 16 -11.02 -19.72 -15.38
CA ASN A 16 -12.17 -19.79 -16.28
C ASN A 16 -12.94 -18.52 -16.69
N ASN A 17 -13.06 -18.42 -18.01
CA ASN A 17 -14.08 -17.79 -18.85
C ASN A 17 -13.91 -16.31 -19.26
N ASN A 18 -13.76 -16.15 -20.57
CA ASN A 18 -13.35 -14.98 -21.36
C ASN A 18 -14.35 -13.81 -21.45
N ASP A 19 -15.25 -13.60 -20.49
CA ASP A 19 -16.20 -12.46 -20.54
C ASP A 19 -16.52 -11.81 -19.18
N GLU A 20 -16.03 -12.35 -18.07
CA GLU A 20 -16.23 -11.74 -16.76
C GLU A 20 -15.16 -10.68 -16.50
N LYS A 21 -15.54 -9.40 -16.59
CA LYS A 21 -14.68 -8.28 -16.20
C LYS A 21 -14.28 -8.46 -14.73
N VAL A 22 -12.97 -8.39 -14.46
CA VAL A 22 -12.43 -8.46 -13.10
C VAL A 22 -13.13 -7.40 -12.25
N PRO A 23 -13.80 -7.76 -11.13
CA PRO A 23 -14.39 -6.76 -10.27
C PRO A 23 -13.30 -5.91 -9.62
N LEU A 24 -13.62 -4.64 -9.35
CA LEU A 24 -12.73 -3.76 -8.59
C LEU A 24 -12.50 -4.36 -7.20
N ASP A 25 -11.26 -4.48 -6.76
CA ASP A 25 -10.97 -4.98 -5.42
C ASP A 25 -11.20 -3.88 -4.37
N ILE A 26 -12.16 -4.11 -3.47
CA ILE A 26 -12.49 -3.18 -2.40
C ILE A 26 -11.29 -2.92 -1.46
N LEU A 27 -10.39 -3.89 -1.31
CA LEU A 27 -9.20 -3.74 -0.50
C LEU A 27 -8.30 -2.65 -1.08
N ILE A 28 -8.18 -2.56 -2.40
CA ILE A 28 -7.38 -1.52 -3.07
C ILE A 28 -7.90 -0.14 -2.70
N VAL A 29 -9.22 0.09 -2.74
CA VAL A 29 -9.81 1.38 -2.36
C VAL A 29 -9.49 1.75 -0.90
N LYS A 30 -9.55 0.76 0.01
CA LYS A 30 -9.20 0.96 1.42
C LYS A 30 -7.72 1.28 1.61
N LEU A 31 -6.84 0.59 0.89
CA LEU A 31 -5.39 0.79 0.92
C LEU A 31 -5.00 2.15 0.34
N MET A 32 -5.62 2.57 -0.77
CA MET A 32 -5.41 3.89 -1.37
C MET A 32 -5.70 5.01 -0.38
N LYS A 33 -6.81 4.93 0.38
CA LYS A 33 -7.08 5.91 1.45
C LYS A 33 -6.00 5.90 2.53
N ALA A 34 -5.59 4.72 3.00
CA ALA A 34 -4.54 4.62 4.01
C ALA A 34 -3.22 5.24 3.51
N TYR A 35 -2.85 4.92 2.27
CA TYR A 35 -1.70 5.50 1.58
C TYR A 35 -1.81 7.02 1.47
N MET A 36 -2.95 7.54 1.00
CA MET A 36 -3.15 8.98 0.83
C MET A 36 -2.93 9.77 2.13
N ARG A 37 -3.33 9.20 3.28
CA ARG A 37 -3.17 9.78 4.63
C ARG A 37 -1.82 9.52 5.27
N SER A 38 -0.99 8.68 4.67
CA SER A 38 0.35 8.39 5.17
C SER A 38 1.30 9.58 4.96
N SER A 39 2.27 9.69 5.86
CA SER A 39 3.47 10.50 5.76
C SER A 39 4.23 10.30 4.45
N ALA A 40 5.09 11.27 4.12
CA ALA A 40 5.97 11.16 2.97
C ALA A 40 6.94 9.97 3.11
N LEU A 41 7.47 9.75 4.33
CA LEU A 41 8.38 8.64 4.62
C LEU A 41 7.75 7.27 4.35
N ARG A 42 6.52 7.04 4.80
CA ARG A 42 5.83 5.77 4.54
C ARG A 42 5.45 5.59 3.08
N LYS A 43 5.04 6.66 2.41
CA LYS A 43 4.79 6.63 0.96
C LYS A 43 6.04 6.23 0.19
N ALA A 44 7.18 6.82 0.51
CA ALA A 44 8.47 6.45 -0.08
C ALA A 44 8.85 4.99 0.21
N ALA A 45 8.57 4.49 1.41
CA ALA A 45 8.79 3.08 1.74
C ALA A 45 7.90 2.14 0.91
N LEU A 46 6.60 2.45 0.77
CA LEU A 46 5.67 1.67 -0.05
C LEU A 46 6.01 1.74 -1.54
N GLN A 47 6.46 2.89 -2.04
CA GLN A 47 6.98 3.02 -3.40
C GLN A 47 8.21 2.14 -3.63
N ALA A 48 9.12 2.04 -2.65
CA ALA A 48 10.25 1.15 -2.75
C ALA A 48 9.83 -0.33 -2.81
N VAL A 49 8.78 -0.71 -2.09
CA VAL A 49 8.19 -2.06 -2.20
C VAL A 49 7.53 -2.27 -3.55
N ALA A 50 6.81 -1.28 -4.09
CA ALA A 50 6.15 -1.38 -5.40
C ALA A 50 7.15 -1.68 -6.53
N LYS A 51 8.38 -1.16 -6.45
CA LYS A 51 9.46 -1.44 -7.40
C LYS A 51 9.98 -2.88 -7.36
N THR A 52 9.57 -3.69 -6.40
CA THR A 52 9.95 -5.11 -6.25
C THR A 52 8.83 -6.08 -6.62
N LEU A 53 7.73 -5.55 -7.17
CA LEU A 53 6.63 -6.36 -7.66
C LEU A 53 7.05 -7.20 -8.86
N THR A 54 6.51 -8.40 -8.92
CA THR A 54 6.64 -9.30 -10.06
C THR A 54 5.80 -8.82 -11.23
N VAL A 55 6.09 -9.34 -12.42
CA VAL A 55 5.31 -9.05 -13.65
C VAL A 55 3.83 -9.39 -13.45
N ASP A 56 3.51 -10.50 -12.81
CA ASP A 56 2.12 -10.92 -12.56
C ASP A 56 1.38 -10.00 -11.58
N GLU A 57 2.08 -9.53 -10.53
CA GLU A 57 1.51 -8.57 -9.59
C GLU A 57 1.27 -7.21 -10.27
N LEU A 58 2.20 -6.76 -11.11
CA LEU A 58 2.04 -5.52 -11.89
C LEU A 58 0.92 -5.65 -12.92
N PHE A 59 0.78 -6.80 -13.57
CA PHE A 59 -0.30 -7.08 -14.52
C PHE A 59 -1.66 -6.96 -13.82
N TYR A 60 -1.84 -7.62 -12.67
CA TYR A 60 -3.06 -7.51 -11.87
C TYR A 60 -3.37 -6.06 -11.48
N LEU A 61 -2.37 -5.31 -11.02
CA LEU A 61 -2.56 -3.89 -10.67
C LEU A 61 -2.91 -3.04 -11.89
N LYS A 62 -2.38 -3.37 -13.08
CA LYS A 62 -2.72 -2.68 -14.31
C LYS A 62 -4.18 -2.88 -14.72
N GLU A 63 -4.70 -4.09 -14.56
CA GLU A 63 -6.12 -4.38 -14.77
C GLU A 63 -6.99 -3.56 -13.81
N GLN A 64 -6.65 -3.55 -12.51
CA GLN A 64 -7.36 -2.77 -11.50
C GLN A 64 -7.29 -1.25 -11.76
N PHE A 65 -6.14 -0.74 -12.23
CA PHE A 65 -5.97 0.67 -12.60
C PHE A 65 -6.83 1.04 -13.80
N THR A 66 -6.95 0.16 -14.79
CA THR A 66 -7.76 0.38 -16.00
C THR A 66 -9.24 0.49 -15.68
N LEU A 67 -9.75 -0.27 -14.70
CA LEU A 67 -11.14 -0.17 -14.23
C LEU A 67 -11.49 1.20 -13.64
N LEU A 68 -10.48 1.98 -13.23
CA LEU A 68 -10.65 3.33 -12.72
C LEU A 68 -10.69 4.38 -13.84
N GLU A 69 -10.57 3.97 -15.11
CA GLU A 69 -10.63 4.85 -16.29
C GLU A 69 -9.70 6.07 -16.14
N PRO A 70 -8.36 5.85 -16.11
CA PRO A 70 -7.40 6.95 -16.05
C PRO A 70 -7.60 7.92 -17.20
N THR A 71 -7.29 9.20 -16.94
CA THR A 71 -7.32 10.25 -17.95
C THR A 71 -6.30 10.00 -19.05
N GLU A 72 -6.38 10.77 -20.15
CA GLU A 72 -5.39 10.73 -21.23
C GLU A 72 -3.95 11.03 -20.74
N SER A 73 -3.80 11.76 -19.63
CA SER A 73 -2.50 11.99 -18.98
C SER A 73 -2.00 10.79 -18.16
N GLY A 74 -2.73 9.67 -18.15
CA GLY A 74 -2.33 8.44 -17.47
C GLY A 74 -2.53 8.46 -15.95
N THR A 75 -3.40 9.33 -15.45
CA THR A 75 -3.62 9.54 -14.01
C THR A 75 -5.06 9.27 -13.61
N ILE A 76 -5.26 8.85 -12.36
CA ILE A 76 -6.58 8.71 -11.74
C ILE A 76 -6.77 9.77 -10.65
N SER A 77 -8.01 10.21 -10.46
CA SER A 77 -8.42 11.14 -9.42
C SER A 77 -9.43 10.50 -8.46
N LEU A 78 -9.78 11.22 -7.39
CA LEU A 78 -10.86 10.79 -6.49
C LEU A 78 -12.19 10.59 -7.23
N ASP A 79 -12.45 11.39 -8.27
CA ASP A 79 -13.71 11.31 -9.02
C ASP A 79 -13.74 10.08 -9.93
N ASN A 80 -12.60 9.69 -10.51
CA ASN A 80 -12.44 8.40 -11.19
C ASN A 80 -12.79 7.22 -10.27
N ILE A 81 -12.26 7.23 -9.04
CA ILE A 81 -12.53 6.18 -8.05
C ILE A 81 -14.01 6.15 -7.65
N LYS A 82 -14.64 7.31 -7.45
CA LYS A 82 -16.08 7.40 -7.14
C LYS A 82 -16.96 6.88 -8.30
N ALA A 83 -16.63 7.24 -9.53
CA ALA A 83 -17.32 6.78 -10.72
C ALA A 83 -17.21 5.26 -10.87
N ALA A 84 -15.99 4.73 -10.78
CA ALA A 84 -15.73 3.30 -10.85
C ALA A 84 -16.47 2.53 -9.74
N LEU A 85 -16.53 3.04 -8.51
CA LEU A 85 -17.33 2.41 -7.45
C LEU A 85 -18.82 2.51 -7.69
N THR A 86 -19.34 3.48 -8.43
CA THR A 86 -20.77 3.52 -8.74
C THR A 86 -21.14 2.42 -9.75
N ILE A 87 -20.21 2.10 -10.66
CA ILE A 87 -20.41 1.11 -11.74
C ILE A 87 -20.08 -0.31 -11.28
N TYR A 88 -18.97 -0.47 -10.56
CA TYR A 88 -18.39 -1.78 -10.21
C TYR A 88 -18.56 -2.13 -8.73
N ALA A 89 -19.30 -1.35 -7.93
CA ALA A 89 -19.55 -1.72 -6.53
C ALA A 89 -20.34 -3.01 -6.41
N THR A 90 -19.73 -3.99 -5.74
CA THR A 90 -20.43 -5.18 -5.26
C THR A 90 -21.31 -4.83 -4.05
N ASP A 91 -22.29 -5.67 -3.73
CA ASP A 91 -23.16 -5.40 -2.58
C ASP A 91 -22.39 -5.39 -1.25
N ALA A 92 -21.35 -6.21 -1.12
CA ALA A 92 -20.41 -6.17 0.00
C ALA A 92 -19.72 -4.79 0.15
N MET A 93 -19.47 -4.07 -0.95
CA MET A 93 -18.90 -2.72 -0.90
C MET A 93 -19.88 -1.71 -0.32
N LYS A 94 -21.15 -1.79 -0.73
CA LYS A 94 -22.23 -0.90 -0.24
C LYS A 94 -22.42 -1.09 1.27
N GLU A 95 -22.46 -2.34 1.73
CA GLU A 95 -22.55 -2.68 3.16
C GLU A 95 -21.35 -2.19 3.97
N SER A 96 -20.15 -2.20 3.38
CA SER A 96 -18.92 -1.76 4.05
C SER A 96 -18.78 -0.24 4.19
N ARG A 97 -19.79 0.55 3.76
CA ARG A 97 -19.79 2.02 3.77
C ARG A 97 -18.60 2.63 3.02
N VAL A 98 -18.12 1.96 1.96
CA VAL A 98 -16.94 2.42 1.20
C VAL A 98 -17.18 3.78 0.53
N LEU A 99 -18.42 4.09 0.14
CA LEU A 99 -18.79 5.36 -0.47
C LEU A 99 -18.73 6.52 0.55
N GLU A 100 -19.23 6.30 1.77
CA GLU A 100 -19.08 7.27 2.87
C GLU A 100 -17.59 7.44 3.26
N PHE A 101 -16.83 6.34 3.21
CA PHE A 101 -15.40 6.35 3.40
C PHE A 101 -14.66 7.19 2.35
N LEU A 102 -15.11 7.20 1.09
CA LEU A 102 -14.60 8.10 0.05
C LEU A 102 -15.06 9.55 0.24
N ALA A 103 -16.27 9.80 0.72
CA ALA A 103 -16.72 11.16 1.02
C ALA A 103 -15.80 11.84 2.06
N SER A 104 -15.27 11.07 3.02
CA SER A 104 -14.26 11.54 3.98
C SER A 104 -12.89 11.89 3.36
N LEU A 105 -12.69 11.63 2.07
CA LEU A 105 -11.49 11.98 1.29
C LEU A 105 -11.64 13.29 0.52
N ASN A 106 -12.79 13.97 0.56
CA ASN A 106 -12.99 15.24 -0.15
C ASN A 106 -11.93 16.32 0.22
N ARG A 107 -11.26 16.23 1.37
CA ARG A 107 -10.12 17.10 1.71
C ARG A 107 -8.87 16.89 0.83
N LEU A 108 -8.82 15.79 0.10
CA LEU A 108 -7.76 15.42 -0.85
C LEU A 108 -8.24 15.53 -2.31
N GLN A 109 -9.36 16.23 -2.52
CA GLN A 109 -9.90 16.56 -3.84
C GLN A 109 -8.82 17.31 -4.64
N ASN A 110 -8.74 17.02 -5.94
CA ASN A 110 -7.69 17.45 -6.88
C ASN A 110 -6.36 16.69 -6.83
N ARG A 111 -6.15 15.75 -5.90
CA ARG A 111 -4.98 14.85 -6.00
C ARG A 111 -5.19 13.87 -7.15
N GLN A 112 -4.17 13.78 -8.00
CA GLN A 112 -4.05 12.77 -9.04
C GLN A 112 -2.96 11.78 -8.67
N MET A 113 -3.09 10.56 -9.18
CA MET A 113 -2.19 9.44 -8.93
C MET A 113 -1.88 8.77 -10.26
N ASP A 114 -0.61 8.67 -10.62
CA ASP A 114 -0.19 7.88 -11.79
C ASP A 114 -0.17 6.38 -11.47
N PHE A 115 0.18 5.56 -12.45
CA PHE A 115 0.22 4.11 -12.28
C PHE A 115 1.25 3.65 -11.24
N GLU A 116 2.41 4.31 -11.14
CA GLU A 116 3.45 3.93 -10.18
C GLU A 116 3.02 4.22 -8.74
N GLU A 117 2.45 5.40 -8.51
CA GLU A 117 1.90 5.77 -7.21
C GLU A 117 0.69 4.89 -6.86
N PHE A 118 -0.15 4.53 -7.84
CA PHE A 118 -1.22 3.56 -7.64
C PHE A 118 -0.69 2.20 -7.22
N CYS A 119 0.38 1.71 -7.85
CA CYS A 119 0.98 0.44 -7.47
C CYS A 119 1.41 0.45 -6.00
N ALA A 120 2.01 1.54 -5.52
CA ALA A 120 2.37 1.71 -4.12
C ALA A 120 1.14 1.83 -3.19
N ALA A 121 0.12 2.54 -3.63
CA ALA A 121 -1.11 2.78 -2.86
C ALA A 121 -2.00 1.54 -2.74
N ALA A 122 -1.90 0.61 -3.68
CA ALA A 122 -2.64 -0.64 -3.72
C ALA A 122 -1.96 -1.80 -2.96
N LEU A 123 -0.78 -1.57 -2.35
CA LEU A 123 -0.04 -2.63 -1.65
C LEU A 123 -0.67 -3.04 -0.33
N SER A 124 -1.00 -4.33 -0.23
CA SER A 124 -1.28 -4.96 1.06
C SER A 124 0.00 -5.58 1.63
N VAL A 125 0.68 -4.85 2.52
CA VAL A 125 1.89 -5.37 3.21
C VAL A 125 1.60 -6.71 3.88
N HIS A 126 0.42 -6.88 4.49
CA HIS A 126 0.02 -8.14 5.11
C HIS A 126 -0.10 -9.32 4.14
N GLN A 127 -0.62 -9.09 2.93
CA GLN A 127 -0.68 -10.15 1.91
C GLN A 127 0.70 -10.45 1.30
N LEU A 128 1.60 -9.47 1.25
CA LEU A 128 2.98 -9.68 0.81
C LEU A 128 3.78 -10.46 1.86
N GLU A 129 3.54 -10.19 3.13
CA GLU A 129 4.15 -10.89 4.28
C GLU A 129 3.76 -12.36 4.36
N SER A 130 2.56 -12.72 3.93
CA SER A 130 2.10 -14.11 3.91
C SER A 130 2.67 -14.93 2.75
N ARG A 131 3.53 -14.36 1.89
CA ARG A 131 4.19 -15.07 0.78
C ARG A 131 5.62 -15.46 1.17
N ASP A 132 6.09 -16.60 0.67
CA ASP A 132 7.39 -17.19 1.01
C ASP A 132 8.62 -16.30 0.74
N ARG A 133 8.47 -15.22 -0.02
CA ARG A 133 9.57 -14.34 -0.46
C ARG A 133 9.59 -12.96 0.20
N TRP A 134 8.80 -12.75 1.26
CA TRP A 134 8.71 -11.45 1.94
C TRP A 134 10.08 -10.91 2.37
N GLU A 135 10.93 -11.73 2.99
CA GLU A 135 12.21 -11.26 3.54
C GLU A 135 13.14 -10.73 2.44
N GLN A 136 13.30 -11.49 1.36
CA GLN A 136 14.11 -11.06 0.20
C GLN A 136 13.54 -9.80 -0.43
N ARG A 137 12.22 -9.74 -0.60
CA ARG A 137 11.51 -8.58 -1.14
C ARG A 137 11.73 -7.34 -0.27
N ALA A 138 11.55 -7.47 1.04
CA ALA A 138 11.73 -6.37 1.99
C ALA A 138 13.17 -5.85 1.98
N ARG A 139 14.17 -6.72 1.89
CA ARG A 139 15.59 -6.31 1.76
C ARG A 139 15.85 -5.53 0.48
N CYS A 140 15.40 -6.05 -0.66
CA CYS A 140 15.55 -5.35 -1.95
C CYS A 140 14.84 -3.98 -1.94
N ALA A 141 13.62 -3.92 -1.39
CA ALA A 141 12.89 -2.68 -1.23
C ALA A 141 13.63 -1.70 -0.31
N TYR A 142 14.24 -2.19 0.79
CA TYR A 142 15.02 -1.35 1.68
C TYR A 142 16.26 -0.76 1.00
N GLU A 143 16.96 -1.52 0.15
CA GLU A 143 18.09 -0.99 -0.64
C GLU A 143 17.66 0.12 -1.61
N LEU A 144 16.48 -0.02 -2.22
CA LEU A 144 15.89 1.02 -3.07
C LEU A 144 15.45 2.24 -2.25
N PHE A 145 14.91 2.01 -1.05
CA PHE A 145 14.51 3.05 -0.12
C PHE A 145 15.72 3.82 0.40
N GLU A 146 16.82 3.16 0.75
CA GLU A 146 18.06 3.79 1.22
C GLU A 146 18.60 4.83 0.22
N LYS A 147 18.44 4.56 -1.08
CA LYS A 147 18.92 5.44 -2.15
C LYS A 147 17.97 6.62 -2.41
N ASN A 148 16.66 6.42 -2.30
CA ASN A 148 15.67 7.33 -2.87
C ASN A 148 14.72 7.97 -1.85
N GLY A 149 14.64 7.44 -0.64
CA GLY A 149 13.59 7.81 0.33
C GLY A 149 14.03 7.80 1.79
N ASN A 150 15.13 7.13 2.16
CA ASN A 150 15.60 7.10 3.53
C ASN A 150 16.40 8.37 3.85
N ARG A 151 15.68 9.31 4.48
CA ARG A 151 16.19 10.57 4.98
C ARG A 151 16.27 10.53 6.50
N ALA A 152 17.07 11.43 7.07
CA ALA A 152 17.08 11.63 8.51
C ALA A 152 15.65 11.96 8.99
N ILE A 153 15.22 11.29 10.05
CA ILE A 153 13.82 11.26 10.43
C ILE A 153 13.47 12.47 11.30
N VAL A 154 12.36 13.10 10.96
CA VAL A 154 11.68 14.07 11.82
C VAL A 154 10.70 13.30 12.72
N ILE A 155 10.86 13.39 14.05
CA ILE A 155 10.13 12.55 15.02
C ILE A 155 8.61 12.69 14.84
N GLU A 156 8.14 13.89 14.54
CA GLU A 156 6.72 14.22 14.32
C GLU A 156 6.12 13.41 13.15
N GLU A 157 6.91 13.10 12.12
CA GLU A 157 6.47 12.30 10.98
C GLU A 157 6.17 10.86 11.39
N LEU A 158 7.05 10.24 12.19
CA LEU A 158 6.81 8.91 12.74
C LEU A 158 5.72 8.93 13.81
N ALA A 159 5.63 9.99 14.62
CA ALA A 159 4.57 10.12 15.61
C ALA A 159 3.19 10.12 14.94
N SER A 160 3.05 10.88 13.86
CA SER A 160 1.84 10.93 13.04
C SER A 160 1.50 9.56 12.44
N GLU A 161 2.49 8.83 11.91
CA GLU A 161 2.29 7.49 11.34
C GLU A 161 1.86 6.45 12.36
N LEU A 162 2.40 6.56 13.58
CA LEU A 162 2.11 5.63 14.68
C LEU A 162 0.84 6.03 15.44
N GLY A 163 0.25 7.19 15.15
CA GLY A 163 -0.91 7.73 15.87
C GLY A 163 -0.61 8.00 17.35
N VAL A 164 0.67 8.22 17.68
CA VAL A 164 1.10 8.50 19.06
C VAL A 164 1.02 10.00 19.30
N GLY A 165 0.41 10.37 20.44
CA GLY A 165 0.33 11.76 20.86
C GLY A 165 1.71 12.32 21.25
N PRO A 166 1.85 13.65 21.32
CA PRO A 166 3.12 14.33 21.63
C PRO A 166 3.68 14.00 23.02
N SER A 167 2.89 13.36 23.89
CA SER A 167 3.28 12.92 25.23
C SER A 167 3.95 11.54 25.29
N VAL A 168 3.95 10.77 24.19
CA VAL A 168 4.65 9.48 24.14
C VAL A 168 6.14 9.75 23.93
N PRO A 169 7.06 9.16 24.71
CA PRO A 169 8.49 9.27 24.47
C PRO A 169 8.85 8.47 23.22
N VAL A 170 8.60 9.05 22.05
CA VAL A 170 8.82 8.42 20.74
C VAL A 170 10.28 7.98 20.59
N HIS A 171 11.23 8.70 21.20
CA HIS A 171 12.65 8.31 21.28
C HIS A 171 12.89 6.95 21.96
N ALA A 172 12.08 6.56 22.94
CA ALA A 172 12.19 5.27 23.63
C ALA A 172 11.58 4.13 22.80
N VAL A 173 10.53 4.41 22.01
CA VAL A 173 9.86 3.43 21.14
C VAL A 173 10.64 3.19 19.84
N LEU A 174 11.39 4.20 19.39
CA LEU A 174 12.07 4.21 18.10
C LEU A 174 13.57 3.92 18.17
N HIS A 175 14.12 3.65 19.35
CA HIS A 175 15.56 3.43 19.52
C HIS A 175 16.13 2.43 18.49
N ASP A 176 15.43 1.31 18.27
CA ASP A 176 15.89 0.27 17.32
C ASP A 176 15.41 0.51 15.87
N TRP A 177 14.52 1.49 15.67
CA TRP A 177 13.99 1.86 14.37
C TRP A 177 14.87 2.87 13.66
N ILE A 178 15.65 3.65 14.42
CA ILE A 178 16.48 4.73 13.90
C ILE A 178 17.95 4.38 14.11
N ARG A 179 18.74 4.49 13.05
CA ARG A 179 20.19 4.30 13.12
C ARG A 179 20.84 5.50 13.80
N HIS A 180 21.59 5.25 14.88
CA HIS A 180 22.31 6.30 15.59
C HIS A 180 23.37 7.02 14.74
N THR A 181 23.88 6.35 13.68
CA THR A 181 24.95 6.89 12.83
C THR A 181 24.53 8.10 12.00
N ASP A 182 23.27 8.15 11.56
CA ASP A 182 22.79 9.13 10.58
C ASP A 182 21.33 9.55 10.79
N GLY A 183 20.66 9.05 11.83
CA GLY A 183 19.27 9.39 12.14
C GLY A 183 18.25 8.86 11.13
N LYS A 184 18.65 7.93 10.25
CA LYS A 184 17.80 7.31 9.23
C LYS A 184 17.08 6.08 9.76
N LEU A 185 16.04 5.60 9.06
CA LEU A 185 15.39 4.34 9.44
C LEU A 185 16.38 3.18 9.28
N SER A 186 16.40 2.28 10.26
CA SER A 186 17.00 0.95 10.13
C SER A 186 16.11 0.05 9.26
N PHE A 187 16.62 -1.09 8.84
CA PHE A 187 15.81 -2.10 8.16
C PHE A 187 14.60 -2.55 9.01
N LEU A 188 14.80 -2.71 10.32
CA LEU A 188 13.72 -3.01 11.26
C LEU A 188 12.67 -1.88 11.27
N GLY A 189 13.12 -0.63 11.37
CA GLY A 189 12.25 0.54 11.33
C GLY A 189 11.46 0.63 10.02
N PHE A 190 12.09 0.35 8.89
CA PHE A 190 11.45 0.27 7.58
C PHE A 190 10.32 -0.77 7.53
N VAL A 191 10.59 -2.02 7.95
CA VAL A 191 9.57 -3.08 7.97
C VAL A 191 8.40 -2.71 8.89
N LYS A 192 8.69 -2.10 10.04
CA LYS A 192 7.65 -1.65 10.96
C LYS A 192 6.84 -0.47 10.39
N LEU A 193 7.50 0.47 9.72
CA LEU A 193 6.85 1.60 9.05
C LEU A 193 5.89 1.14 7.95
N LEU A 194 6.27 0.14 7.15
CA LEU A 194 5.41 -0.42 6.11
C LEU A 194 4.06 -0.89 6.66
N ARG A 195 4.07 -1.58 7.81
CA ARG A 195 2.86 -2.03 8.52
C ARG A 195 2.01 -0.87 9.03
N GLY A 196 2.62 0.28 9.32
CA GLY A 196 1.98 1.47 9.89
C GLY A 196 1.48 1.27 11.32
N ALA A 197 0.72 2.25 11.84
CA ALA A 197 -0.07 2.05 13.05
C ALA A 197 -1.02 0.86 12.84
N SER A 198 -0.68 -0.29 13.41
CA SER A 198 -1.60 -1.41 13.45
C SER A 198 -2.84 -0.96 14.22
N SER A 199 -4.02 -1.02 13.61
CA SER A 199 -5.29 -0.86 14.34
C SER A 199 -5.45 -1.89 15.48
N ARG A 200 -4.58 -2.91 15.55
CA ARG A 200 -4.51 -3.89 16.64
C ARG A 200 -3.56 -3.53 17.79
N SER A 201 -2.61 -2.61 17.64
CA SER A 201 -1.64 -2.31 18.71
C SER A 201 -2.16 -1.34 19.77
N LEU A 202 -3.25 -0.62 19.52
CA LEU A 202 -3.87 0.30 20.49
C LEU A 202 -4.87 -0.38 21.45
N ALA A 203 -5.11 -1.69 21.32
CA ALA A 203 -6.01 -2.44 22.20
C ALA A 203 -5.37 -2.98 23.50
N LYS A 204 -4.06 -2.72 23.73
CA LYS A 204 -3.38 -3.07 24.99
C LYS A 204 -2.68 -1.86 25.59
N ALA A 205 -3.47 -0.89 26.00
CA ALA A 205 -3.12 0.09 27.02
C ALA A 205 -4.42 0.59 27.66
N ARG A 206 -5.05 -0.28 28.46
CA ARG A 206 -6.04 0.09 29.47
C ARG A 206 -5.68 -0.62 30.76
#